data_AF-A0A8J7WRH8-F1
#
_entry.id   AF-A0A8J7WRH8-F1
#
_cell.length_a   1.000
_cell.length_b   1.000
_cell.length_c   1.000
_cell.angle_alpha   90.00
_cell.angle_beta   90.00
_cell.angle_gamma   90.00
#
_symmetry.space_group_name_H-M   'P 1'
#
loop_
_entity.id
_entity.type
_entity.pdbx_description
1 polymer ?
#
loop_
_entity_poly.entity_id
_entity_poly.type
_entity_poly.pdbx_seq_one_letter_code
_entity_poly.pdbx_strand_id
1 'polypeptide(L)'
;MDALLPADHAHPTGRAQPSRRGSGPRHGESGLSFPPAPAARTFESRDQLVARRRAAQRAWRAACERAERAAQFLGETLNAPLSAAAATAREHLENAQRGEQLARTSYYRVAEETGTQLSRIERTNPGIV
;
A
#
# COMPACT_ATOMS: atom_id res chain seq x y z
N MET A 1 -49.43 34.97 -8.87
CA MET A 1 -49.05 35.86 -9.99
C MET A 1 -47.95 36.74 -9.43
N ASP A 2 -46.70 36.73 -9.91
CA ASP A 2 -46.15 36.41 -11.22
C ASP A 2 -44.84 35.60 -11.11
N ALA A 3 -44.49 34.94 -12.21
CA ALA A 3 -43.33 34.08 -12.42
C ALA A 3 -42.09 34.86 -12.89
N LEU A 4 -40.89 34.29 -12.70
CA LEU A 4 -39.95 33.87 -13.76
C LEU A 4 -38.53 33.60 -13.20
N LEU A 5 -38.03 32.40 -13.53
CA LEU A 5 -36.65 31.88 -13.37
C LEU A 5 -35.69 32.49 -14.44
N PRO A 6 -34.51 31.90 -14.70
CA PRO A 6 -33.22 32.02 -14.01
C PRO A 6 -32.12 32.62 -14.93
N ALA A 7 -30.95 32.95 -14.39
CA ALA A 7 -29.76 33.23 -15.20
C ALA A 7 -28.58 32.41 -14.72
N ASP A 8 -27.94 31.81 -15.71
CA ASP A 8 -26.98 30.72 -15.67
C ASP A 8 -25.55 31.25 -15.93
N HIS A 9 -24.55 30.42 -15.63
CA HIS A 9 -23.16 30.44 -16.10
C HIS A 9 -22.19 31.54 -15.59
N ALA A 10 -21.11 31.13 -14.92
CA ALA A 10 -19.79 30.93 -15.58
C ALA A 10 -18.68 30.47 -14.61
N HIS A 11 -17.73 29.73 -15.17
CA HIS A 11 -16.68 28.89 -14.57
C HIS A 11 -15.51 29.63 -13.87
N PRO A 12 -14.71 28.92 -13.05
CA PRO A 12 -13.44 29.40 -12.51
C PRO A 12 -12.27 29.09 -13.48
N THR A 13 -11.56 30.12 -13.95
CA THR A 13 -10.31 29.97 -14.73
C THR A 13 -9.28 31.02 -14.35
N GLY A 14 -8.51 30.76 -13.29
CA GLY A 14 -7.30 31.50 -12.94
C GLY A 14 -6.04 30.73 -13.34
N ARG A 15 -5.84 30.48 -14.63
CA ARG A 15 -4.57 29.93 -15.17
C ARG A 15 -3.65 31.11 -15.46
N ALA A 16 -2.62 31.31 -14.63
CA ALA A 16 -1.55 32.26 -14.91
C ALA A 16 -0.30 31.52 -15.41
N GLN A 17 0.11 31.83 -16.63
CA GLN A 17 1.39 31.50 -17.25
C GLN A 17 1.67 32.58 -18.31
N PRO A 18 2.89 32.74 -18.85
CA PRO A 18 4.19 32.92 -18.20
C PRO A 18 4.89 34.22 -18.71
N SER A 19 5.72 34.87 -17.89
CA SER A 19 6.63 35.92 -18.40
C SER A 19 8.00 35.31 -18.69
N ARG A 20 8.36 35.35 -19.98
CA ARG A 20 9.63 34.90 -20.56
C ARG A 20 10.64 36.06 -20.56
N ARG A 21 11.93 35.70 -20.51
CA ARG A 21 13.15 36.43 -20.91
C ARG A 21 13.86 37.30 -19.87
N GLY A 22 15.00 36.78 -19.42
CA GLY A 22 16.17 37.53 -18.99
C GLY A 22 17.41 36.65 -19.16
N SER A 23 18.16 36.86 -20.24
CA SER A 23 19.41 36.16 -20.55
C SER A 23 20.57 36.75 -19.73
N GLY A 24 21.43 35.90 -19.18
CA GLY A 24 22.76 36.28 -18.66
C GLY A 24 23.72 35.09 -18.75
N PRO A 25 24.88 35.20 -19.43
CA PRO A 25 25.82 34.09 -19.56
C PRO A 25 27.06 34.24 -18.65
N ARG A 26 27.58 33.07 -18.23
CA ARG A 26 28.94 32.75 -17.72
C ARG A 26 29.27 33.16 -16.29
N HIS A 27 29.44 32.17 -15.40
CA HIS A 27 30.72 31.81 -14.79
C HIS A 27 30.64 30.36 -14.28
N GLY A 28 31.73 29.62 -14.44
CA GLY A 28 31.77 28.19 -14.23
C GLY A 28 31.78 27.80 -12.76
N GLU A 29 30.99 26.79 -12.43
CA GLU A 29 31.34 25.84 -11.38
C GLU A 29 31.18 24.46 -11.99
N SER A 30 32.29 23.74 -12.07
CA SER A 30 32.32 22.29 -12.17
C SER A 30 31.71 21.73 -10.89
N GLY A 31 30.38 21.81 -10.77
CA GLY A 31 29.62 21.10 -9.77
C GLY A 31 29.67 19.63 -10.16
N LEU A 32 30.64 18.90 -9.61
CA LEU A 32 30.69 17.45 -9.62
C LEU A 32 29.28 16.95 -9.29
N SER A 33 28.58 16.40 -10.30
CA SER A 33 27.36 15.64 -10.09
C SER A 33 27.79 14.39 -9.36
N PHE A 34 27.83 14.46 -8.03
CA PHE A 34 27.96 13.27 -7.22
C PHE A 34 26.70 12.44 -7.51
N PRO A 35 26.84 11.16 -7.91
CA PRO A 35 25.68 10.29 -7.96
C PRO A 35 25.02 10.35 -6.58
N PRO A 36 23.67 10.35 -6.49
CA PRO A 36 23.01 10.30 -5.19
C PRO A 36 23.61 9.12 -4.43
N ALA A 37 24.19 9.41 -3.26
CA ALA A 37 24.75 8.39 -2.40
C ALA A 37 23.70 7.28 -2.27
N PRO A 38 24.09 5.98 -2.39
CA PRO A 38 23.12 4.89 -2.27
C PRO A 38 22.32 5.12 -0.99
N ALA A 39 21.00 5.26 -1.14
CA ALA A 39 20.09 5.63 -0.06
C ALA A 39 20.54 4.91 1.22
N ALA A 40 20.94 5.70 2.23
CA ALA A 40 21.42 5.16 3.49
C ALA A 40 20.41 4.11 3.94
N ARG A 41 20.83 2.84 3.96
CA ARG A 41 19.96 1.74 4.38
C ARG A 41 19.62 2.06 5.83
N THR A 42 18.39 2.50 6.07
CA THR A 42 17.91 2.74 7.42
C THR A 42 18.01 1.41 8.16
N PHE A 43 18.93 1.35 9.12
CA PHE A 43 19.08 0.17 9.96
C PHE A 43 17.82 0.08 10.84
N GLU A 44 17.04 -0.98 10.65
CA GLU A 44 15.90 -1.28 11.52
C GLU A 44 16.40 -1.85 12.85
N SER A 45 15.82 -1.40 13.96
CA SER A 45 16.09 -1.98 15.28
C SER A 45 15.46 -3.36 15.44
N ARG A 46 15.93 -4.15 16.42
CA ARG A 46 15.33 -5.45 16.78
C ARG A 46 13.82 -5.35 16.96
N ASP A 47 13.35 -4.35 17.69
CA ASP A 47 11.92 -4.17 17.98
C ASP A 47 11.13 -3.79 16.72
N GLN A 48 11.70 -2.98 15.83
CA GLN A 48 11.07 -2.65 14.55
C GLN A 48 10.89 -3.90 13.67
N LEU A 49 11.88 -4.80 13.64
CA LEU A 49 11.80 -6.05 12.90
C LEU A 49 10.74 -7.00 13.47
N VAL A 50 10.69 -7.14 14.80
CA VAL A 50 9.66 -7.93 15.48
C VAL A 50 8.27 -7.33 15.23
N ALA A 51 8.13 -6.01 15.30
CA ALA A 51 6.88 -5.31 15.04
C ALA A 51 6.41 -5.52 13.59
N ARG A 52 7.32 -5.43 12.61
CA ARG A 52 7.03 -5.67 11.19
C ARG A 52 6.54 -7.09 10.94
N ARG A 53 7.23 -8.09 11.51
CA ARG A 53 6.79 -9.49 11.41
C ARG A 53 5.41 -9.72 12.03
N ARG A 54 5.15 -9.15 13.20
CA ARG A 54 3.82 -9.22 13.85
C ARG A 54 2.74 -8.52 13.02
N ALA A 55 3.04 -7.38 12.41
CA ALA A 55 2.11 -6.67 11.54
C ALA A 55 1.74 -7.51 10.31
N ALA A 56 2.70 -8.12 9.64
CA ALA A 56 2.46 -9.01 8.51
C ALA A 56 1.65 -10.25 8.92
N GLN A 57 1.93 -10.83 10.10
CA GLN A 57 1.17 -11.95 10.63
C GLN A 57 -0.30 -11.57 10.91
N ARG A 58 -0.56 -10.39 11.50
CA ARG A 58 -1.92 -9.88 11.71
C ARG A 58 -2.65 -9.65 10.39
N ALA A 59 -1.97 -9.09 9.40
CA ALA A 59 -2.55 -8.86 8.07
C ALA A 59 -2.95 -10.18 7.39
N TRP A 60 -2.11 -11.21 7.49
CA TRP A 60 -2.45 -12.54 6.98
C TRP A 60 -3.65 -13.15 7.71
N ARG A 61 -3.69 -13.12 9.04
CA ARG A 61 -4.85 -13.60 9.83
C ARG A 61 -6.15 -12.88 9.43
N ALA A 62 -6.11 -11.56 9.31
CA ALA A 62 -7.27 -10.78 8.88
C ALA A 62 -7.71 -11.16 7.45
N ALA A 63 -6.79 -11.55 6.58
CA ALA A 63 -7.13 -12.03 5.24
C ALA A 63 -7.78 -13.43 5.28
N CYS A 64 -7.30 -14.34 6.14
CA CYS A 64 -7.94 -15.63 6.38
C CYS A 64 -9.39 -15.45 6.88
N GLU A 65 -9.60 -14.59 7.89
CA GLU A 65 -10.95 -14.30 8.39
C GLU A 65 -11.89 -13.76 7.31
N ARG A 66 -11.38 -12.92 6.39
CA ARG A 66 -12.18 -12.43 5.25
C ARG A 66 -12.53 -13.55 4.28
N ALA A 67 -11.59 -14.46 3.99
CA ALA A 67 -11.85 -15.61 3.13
C ALA A 67 -12.86 -16.57 3.75
N GLU A 68 -12.78 -16.82 5.06
CA GLU A 68 -13.75 -17.64 5.79
C GLU A 68 -15.16 -17.02 5.76
N ARG A 69 -15.29 -15.70 6.03
CA ARG A 69 -16.58 -15.01 5.94
C ARG A 69 -17.16 -15.03 4.53
N ALA A 70 -16.33 -14.87 3.50
CA ALA A 70 -16.78 -14.97 2.10
C ALA A 70 -17.24 -16.39 1.74
N ALA A 71 -16.59 -17.42 2.28
CA ALA A 71 -16.99 -18.81 2.09
C ALA A 71 -18.32 -19.12 2.78
N GLN A 72 -18.53 -18.61 4.00
CA GLN A 72 -19.81 -18.71 4.72
C GLN A 72 -20.93 -18.04 3.94
N PHE A 73 -20.71 -16.80 3.47
CA PHE A 73 -21.68 -16.08 2.64
C PHE A 73 -22.03 -16.82 1.34
N LEU A 74 -21.04 -17.44 0.67
CA LEU A 74 -21.32 -18.29 -0.48
C LEU A 74 -22.17 -19.51 -0.09
N GLY A 75 -21.84 -20.18 1.02
CA GLY A 75 -22.62 -21.31 1.53
C GLY A 75 -24.09 -20.94 1.82
N GLU A 76 -24.31 -19.77 2.42
CA GLU A 76 -25.65 -19.23 2.69
C GLU A 76 -26.41 -18.89 1.39
N THR A 77 -25.75 -18.25 0.42
CA THR A 77 -26.38 -17.87 -0.85
C THR A 77 -26.71 -19.06 -1.75
N LEU A 78 -25.98 -20.16 -1.67
CA LEU A 78 -26.27 -21.39 -2.41
C LEU A 78 -27.49 -22.16 -1.87
N ASN A 79 -27.91 -21.89 -0.63
CA ASN A 79 -29.15 -22.42 -0.06
C ASN A 79 -30.40 -21.64 -0.51
N ALA A 80 -30.23 -20.49 -1.17
CA ALA A 80 -31.32 -19.70 -1.74
C ALA A 80 -31.53 -20.07 -3.23
N PRO A 81 -32.78 -20.02 -3.75
CA PRO A 81 -33.06 -20.31 -5.15
C PRO A 81 -32.22 -19.40 -6.09
N LEU A 82 -31.65 -20.02 -7.13
CA LEU A 82 -30.64 -19.48 -8.05
C LEU A 82 -30.83 -17.98 -8.33
N SER A 83 -30.02 -17.19 -7.65
CA SER A 83 -30.06 -15.73 -7.67
C SER A 83 -28.73 -15.20 -8.19
N ALA A 84 -28.75 -14.04 -8.86
CA ALA A 84 -27.56 -13.26 -9.22
C ALA A 84 -26.59 -13.07 -8.01
N ALA A 85 -27.12 -13.14 -6.79
CA ALA A 85 -26.34 -13.12 -5.55
C ALA A 85 -25.30 -14.24 -5.43
N ALA A 86 -25.55 -15.43 -6.00
CA ALA A 86 -24.60 -16.54 -5.95
C ALA A 86 -23.37 -16.29 -6.83
N ALA A 87 -23.54 -15.62 -7.98
CA ALA A 87 -22.42 -15.23 -8.83
C ALA A 87 -21.54 -14.18 -8.14
N THR A 88 -22.16 -13.17 -7.54
CA THR A 88 -21.46 -12.14 -6.74
C THR A 88 -20.76 -12.76 -5.54
N ALA A 89 -21.39 -13.69 -4.81
CA ALA A 89 -20.79 -14.37 -3.66
C ALA A 89 -19.54 -15.19 -4.05
N ARG A 90 -19.55 -15.85 -5.22
CA ARG A 90 -18.37 -16.55 -5.75
C ARG A 90 -17.23 -15.58 -6.05
N GLU A 91 -17.53 -14.46 -6.72
CA GLU A 91 -16.53 -13.43 -7.00
C GLU A 91 -15.91 -12.86 -5.70
N HIS A 92 -16.73 -12.61 -4.68
CA HIS A 92 -16.24 -12.19 -3.36
C HIS A 92 -15.31 -13.21 -2.72
N LEU A 93 -15.64 -14.51 -2.80
CA LEU A 93 -14.78 -15.57 -2.30
C LEU A 93 -13.44 -15.63 -3.04
N GLU A 94 -13.46 -15.57 -4.37
CA GLU A 94 -12.24 -15.57 -5.19
C GLU A 94 -11.35 -14.37 -4.88
N ASN A 95 -11.95 -13.18 -4.71
CA ASN A 95 -11.24 -11.97 -4.30
C ASN A 95 -10.61 -12.12 -2.91
N ALA A 96 -11.35 -12.70 -1.96
CA ALA A 96 -10.86 -12.91 -0.61
C ALA A 96 -9.72 -13.94 -0.56
N GLN A 97 -9.82 -15.04 -1.31
CA GLN A 97 -8.76 -16.06 -1.44
C GLN A 97 -7.50 -15.49 -2.10
N ARG A 98 -7.64 -14.68 -3.15
CA ARG A 98 -6.50 -13.95 -3.75
C ARG A 98 -5.84 -13.04 -2.73
N GLY A 99 -6.63 -12.30 -1.94
CA GLY A 99 -6.12 -11.46 -0.85
C GLY A 99 -5.38 -12.25 0.23
N GLU A 100 -5.88 -13.42 0.61
CA GLU A 100 -5.25 -14.34 1.56
C GLU A 100 -3.91 -14.85 1.03
N GLN A 101 -3.85 -15.31 -0.23
CA GLN A 101 -2.62 -15.77 -0.87
C GLN A 101 -1.54 -14.67 -0.95
N LEU A 102 -1.94 -13.44 -1.28
CA LEU A 102 -1.02 -12.29 -1.29
C LEU A 102 -0.49 -11.98 0.12
N ALA A 103 -1.38 -11.95 1.12
CA ALA A 103 -1.00 -11.69 2.51
C ALA A 103 -0.09 -12.79 3.08
N ARG A 104 -0.37 -14.05 2.76
CA ARG A 104 0.47 -15.21 3.09
C ARG A 104 1.87 -15.06 2.51
N THR A 105 1.97 -14.76 1.23
CA THR A 105 3.25 -14.57 0.53
C THR A 105 4.05 -13.41 1.15
N SER A 106 3.38 -12.29 1.42
CA SER A 106 3.98 -11.14 2.11
C SER A 106 4.50 -11.51 3.50
N TYR A 107 3.71 -12.25 4.30
CA TYR A 107 4.12 -12.71 5.63
C TYR A 107 5.39 -13.56 5.59
N TYR A 108 5.46 -14.56 4.70
CA TYR A 108 6.65 -15.43 4.62
C TYR A 108 7.90 -14.66 4.21
N ARG A 109 7.77 -13.75 3.23
CA ARG A 109 8.87 -12.88 2.83
C ARG A 109 9.35 -12.00 3.99
N VAL A 110 8.42 -11.36 4.70
CA VAL A 110 8.77 -10.54 5.87
C VAL A 110 9.41 -11.38 6.97
N ALA A 111 8.92 -12.60 7.22
CA ALA A 111 9.47 -13.50 8.24
C ALA A 111 10.92 -13.91 7.91
N GLU A 112 11.22 -14.21 6.65
CA GLU A 112 12.57 -14.55 6.19
C GLU A 112 13.53 -13.36 6.30
N GLU A 113 13.11 -12.19 5.77
CA GLU A 113 13.92 -10.98 5.81
C GLU A 113 14.22 -10.55 7.25
N THR A 114 13.20 -10.53 8.12
CA THR A 114 13.36 -10.15 9.53
C THR A 114 14.17 -11.18 10.31
N GLY A 115 14.00 -12.48 10.05
CA GLY A 115 14.79 -13.54 10.68
C GLY A 115 16.28 -13.43 10.36
N THR A 116 16.61 -13.14 9.09
CA THR A 116 17.99 -12.91 8.64
C THR A 116 18.61 -11.69 9.33
N GLN A 117 17.86 -10.59 9.43
CA GLN A 117 18.36 -9.37 10.06
C GLN A 117 18.50 -9.50 11.59
N LEU A 118 17.56 -10.17 12.25
CA LEU A 118 17.64 -10.47 13.69
C LEU A 118 18.87 -11.34 13.99
N SER A 119 19.10 -12.38 13.19
CA SER A 119 20.28 -13.24 13.32
C SER A 119 21.59 -12.46 13.16
N ARG A 120 21.60 -11.45 12.28
CA ARG A 120 22.77 -10.57 12.11
C ARG A 120 22.99 -9.72 13.34
N ILE A 121 21.94 -9.10 13.89
CA ILE A 121 22.01 -8.25 15.09
C ILE A 121 22.56 -9.05 16.29
N GLU A 122 22.06 -10.27 16.49
CA GLU A 122 22.48 -11.18 17.56
C GLU A 122 23.97 -11.55 17.46
N ARG A 123 24.47 -11.79 16.24
CA ARG A 123 25.90 -12.09 16.03
C ARG A 123 26.81 -10.86 16.19
N THR A 124 26.31 -9.67 15.84
CA THR A 124 27.11 -8.43 15.94
C THR A 124 27.15 -7.85 17.35
N ASN A 125 26.20 -8.21 18.22
CA ASN A 125 26.14 -7.73 19.61
C ASN A 125 26.06 -8.90 20.61
N PRO A 126 27.09 -9.76 20.70
CA PRO A 126 27.06 -10.94 21.57
C PRO A 126 27.08 -10.62 23.08
N GLY A 127 27.13 -9.34 23.49
CA GLY A 127 27.25 -8.90 24.89
C GLY A 127 26.08 -8.08 25.44
N ILE A 128 24.95 -8.01 24.73
CA ILE A 128 23.71 -7.38 25.23
C ILE A 128 22.67 -8.48 25.44
N VAL A 129 22.89 -9.33 26.44
CA VAL A 129 21.91 -10.27 26.99
C VAL A 129 22.02 -10.21 28.50
#